data_AF-A0A920MQS6-F1
#
_entry.id   AF-A0A920MQS6-F1
#
_cell.length_a   1.000
_cell.length_b   1.000
_cell.length_c   1.000
_cell.angle_alpha   90.00
_cell.angle_beta   90.00
_cell.angle_gamma   90.00
#
_symmetry.space_group_name_H-M   'P 1'
#
loop_
_entity.id
_entity.type
_entity.pdbx_description
1 polymer ?
#
loop_
_entity_poly.entity_id
_entity_poly.type
_entity_poly.pdbx_seq_one_letter_code
_entity_poly.pdbx_strand_id
1 'polypeptide(L)'
;MRISDIHIIDNGKQIVGFAGSTLIGLEKQLASYDREPHSVIGSSCIGASIVGGVCNNSGGALVKRGPAYTELSLYAKIDSSGELVLINDLGIELGNTPEEILSNLQSQNYNKDQIKFPNKLASDNEYEQRVRDIEASTPSRFNADKRRLYGASGCAGKVAVFAVRLDTYPKPERNQVFYIGTNSSKVLGRIASGYTVSVQTSANIRRILT
;
A
#
# COMPACT_ATOMS: atom_id res chain seq x y z
N MET A 1 1.04 -19.17 5.12
CA MET A 1 0.97 -18.70 6.52
C MET A 1 -0.38 -19.10 7.11
N ARG A 2 -0.54 -19.13 8.43
CA ARG A 2 -1.80 -19.60 9.07
C ARG A 2 -2.95 -18.59 9.00
N ILE A 3 -2.65 -17.28 8.98
CA ILE A 3 -3.64 -16.19 8.94
C ILE A 3 -3.47 -15.45 7.60
N SER A 4 -3.84 -16.08 6.49
CA SER A 4 -3.47 -15.63 5.13
C SER A 4 -4.62 -15.08 4.30
N ASP A 5 -5.80 -14.93 4.88
CA ASP A 5 -6.98 -14.53 4.15
C ASP A 5 -6.85 -13.11 3.59
N ILE A 6 -7.54 -12.89 2.47
CA ILE A 6 -7.66 -11.62 1.78
C ILE A 6 -9.12 -11.49 1.39
N HIS A 7 -9.78 -10.45 1.91
CA HIS A 7 -11.17 -10.17 1.56
C HIS A 7 -11.19 -9.10 0.49
N ILE A 8 -11.84 -9.39 -0.64
CA ILE A 8 -12.03 -8.45 -1.74
C ILE A 8 -13.22 -7.53 -1.43
N ILE A 9 -12.99 -6.21 -1.50
CA ILE A 9 -13.98 -5.16 -1.20
C ILE A 9 -14.21 -4.30 -2.45
N ASP A 10 -15.48 -3.89 -2.66
CA ASP A 10 -15.88 -2.98 -3.74
C ASP A 10 -15.33 -3.39 -5.11
N ASN A 11 -15.65 -4.61 -5.55
CA ASN A 11 -15.23 -5.18 -6.83
C ASN A 11 -13.70 -5.11 -7.05
N GLY A 12 -12.95 -5.40 -5.98
CA GLY A 12 -11.50 -5.42 -6.01
C GLY A 12 -10.83 -4.08 -5.78
N LYS A 13 -11.56 -2.95 -5.76
CA LYS A 13 -10.96 -1.61 -5.55
C LYS A 13 -10.25 -1.47 -4.21
N GLN A 14 -10.72 -2.20 -3.20
CA GLN A 14 -10.05 -2.30 -1.91
C GLN A 14 -9.94 -3.77 -1.49
N ILE A 15 -9.03 -4.04 -0.58
CA ILE A 15 -8.89 -5.35 0.07
C ILE A 15 -8.77 -5.18 1.57
N VAL A 16 -9.12 -6.23 2.32
CA VAL A 16 -8.65 -6.42 3.69
C VAL A 16 -7.64 -7.57 3.68
N GLY A 17 -6.38 -7.25 3.94
CA GLY A 17 -5.29 -8.22 4.01
C GLY A 17 -4.96 -8.56 5.46
N PHE A 18 -4.97 -9.85 5.79
CA PHE A 18 -4.66 -10.34 7.14
C PHE A 18 -3.14 -10.40 7.39
N ALA A 19 -2.72 -10.54 8.64
CA ALA A 19 -1.32 -10.51 9.07
C ALA A 19 -0.35 -11.37 8.22
N GLY A 20 -0.78 -12.55 7.78
CA GLY A 20 -0.02 -13.48 6.96
C GLY A 20 -0.41 -13.51 5.48
N SER A 21 -1.26 -12.59 5.02
CA SER A 21 -1.58 -12.44 3.60
C SER A 21 -0.35 -11.94 2.84
N THR A 22 -0.11 -12.51 1.66
CA THR A 22 1.11 -12.25 0.88
C THR A 22 0.83 -11.40 -0.36
N LEU A 23 1.81 -10.62 -0.80
CA LEU A 23 1.68 -9.82 -2.03
C LEU A 23 1.43 -10.69 -3.26
N ILE A 24 2.08 -11.86 -3.35
CA ILE A 24 1.84 -12.82 -4.45
C ILE A 24 0.44 -13.45 -4.38
N GLY A 25 -0.10 -13.68 -3.17
CA GLY A 25 -1.48 -14.12 -2.99
C GLY A 25 -2.48 -13.05 -3.45
N LEU A 26 -2.22 -11.79 -3.10
CA LEU A 26 -3.04 -10.66 -3.53
C LEU A 26 -3.03 -10.48 -5.05
N GLU A 27 -1.86 -10.53 -5.68
CA GLU A 27 -1.75 -10.41 -7.14
C GLU A 27 -2.59 -11.48 -7.86
N LYS A 28 -2.53 -12.73 -7.40
CA LYS A 28 -3.34 -13.83 -7.96
C LYS A 28 -4.84 -13.59 -7.81
N GLN A 29 -5.28 -13.07 -6.66
CA GLN A 29 -6.71 -12.80 -6.44
C GLN A 29 -7.21 -11.60 -7.25
N LEU A 30 -6.40 -10.55 -7.42
CA LEU A 30 -6.79 -9.35 -8.17
C LEU A 30 -6.81 -9.55 -9.68
N ALA A 31 -6.18 -10.61 -10.20
CA ALA A 31 -6.15 -10.92 -11.62
C ALA A 31 -7.55 -11.04 -12.24
N SER A 32 -8.54 -11.57 -11.50
CA SER A 32 -9.93 -11.68 -11.97
C SER A 32 -10.71 -10.37 -11.95
N TYR A 33 -10.15 -9.31 -11.34
CA TYR A 33 -10.76 -7.98 -11.24
C TYR A 33 -10.12 -6.96 -12.18
N ASP A 34 -9.10 -7.37 -12.96
CA ASP A 34 -8.26 -6.48 -13.76
C ASP A 34 -7.59 -5.39 -12.94
N ARG A 35 -7.08 -5.78 -11.76
CA ARG A 35 -6.42 -4.88 -10.80
C ARG A 35 -5.06 -5.41 -10.37
N GLU A 36 -4.27 -4.52 -9.79
CA GLU A 36 -2.92 -4.78 -9.29
C GLU A 36 -2.74 -4.34 -7.83
N PRO A 37 -1.68 -4.87 -7.18
CA PRO A 37 -0.96 -4.38 -6.02
C PRO A 37 -1.23 -2.97 -5.52
N HIS A 38 -1.13 -2.66 -4.23
CA HIS A 38 -0.60 -1.34 -3.84
C HIS A 38 0.93 -1.32 -3.89
N SER A 39 1.59 -2.49 -3.89
CA SER A 39 3.04 -2.62 -3.79
C SER A 39 3.57 -3.81 -4.61
N VAL A 40 4.75 -3.62 -5.22
CA VAL A 40 5.58 -4.66 -5.85
C VAL A 40 7.02 -4.40 -5.40
N ILE A 41 7.58 -5.34 -4.63
CA ILE A 41 8.91 -5.26 -4.03
C ILE A 41 9.75 -6.46 -4.46
N GLY A 42 11.07 -6.38 -4.33
CA GLY A 42 11.97 -7.49 -4.69
C GLY A 42 11.65 -8.78 -3.95
N SER A 43 11.13 -8.70 -2.72
CA SER A 43 10.73 -9.86 -1.92
C SER A 43 9.30 -10.34 -2.16
N SER A 44 8.55 -9.74 -3.09
CA SER A 44 7.17 -10.17 -3.43
C SER A 44 7.14 -11.65 -3.86
N CYS A 45 8.16 -12.12 -4.60
CA CYS A 45 8.24 -13.49 -5.10
C CYS A 45 8.58 -14.54 -4.03
N ILE A 46 9.08 -14.12 -2.86
CA ILE A 46 9.47 -15.02 -1.76
C ILE A 46 8.52 -14.94 -0.55
N GLY A 47 7.32 -14.36 -0.75
CA GLY A 47 6.25 -14.41 0.25
C GLY A 47 6.22 -13.25 1.23
N ALA A 48 6.71 -12.06 0.85
CA ALA A 48 6.52 -10.85 1.66
C ALA A 48 5.03 -10.59 1.97
N SER A 49 4.73 -10.27 3.23
CA SER A 49 3.35 -10.02 3.67
C SER A 49 2.89 -8.59 3.40
N ILE A 50 1.60 -8.43 3.17
CA ILE A 50 0.95 -7.13 3.00
C ILE A 50 1.14 -6.29 4.27
N VAL A 51 0.78 -6.87 5.42
CA VAL A 51 0.91 -6.21 6.73
C VAL A 51 2.35 -5.86 7.03
N GLY A 52 3.31 -6.74 6.76
CA GLY A 52 4.73 -6.44 6.94
C GLY A 52 5.21 -5.26 6.09
N GLY A 53 4.69 -5.14 4.87
CA GLY A 53 4.93 -3.98 4.01
C GLY A 53 4.41 -2.67 4.60
N VAL A 54 3.18 -2.67 5.16
CA VAL A 54 2.58 -1.51 5.85
C VAL A 54 3.35 -1.15 7.12
N CYS A 55 3.67 -2.13 7.97
CA CYS A 55 4.41 -1.90 9.21
C CYS A 55 5.79 -1.24 8.99
N ASN A 56 6.38 -1.42 7.81
CA ASN A 56 7.69 -0.88 7.45
C ASN A 56 7.64 0.27 6.43
N ASN A 57 6.45 0.76 6.06
CA ASN A 57 6.29 1.76 4.99
C ASN A 57 7.05 1.38 3.71
N SER A 58 6.96 0.11 3.30
CA SER A 58 7.75 -0.43 2.19
C SER A 58 7.50 0.34 0.89
N GLY A 59 8.58 0.69 0.19
CA GLY A 59 8.53 1.37 -1.10
C GLY A 59 9.15 0.50 -2.18
N GLY A 60 8.34 0.10 -3.16
CA GLY A 60 8.73 -0.82 -4.23
C GLY A 60 9.19 -0.15 -5.52
N ALA A 61 9.11 -0.91 -6.61
CA ALA A 61 9.50 -0.46 -7.95
C ALA A 61 8.44 0.40 -8.66
N LEU A 62 7.26 0.55 -8.06
CA LEU A 62 6.11 1.22 -8.67
C LEU A 62 6.19 2.73 -8.44
N VAL A 63 6.72 3.47 -9.41
CA VAL A 63 6.95 4.93 -9.30
C VAL A 63 5.67 5.71 -9.01
N LYS A 64 4.50 5.24 -9.45
CA LYS A 64 3.21 5.90 -9.21
C LYS A 64 2.60 5.60 -7.83
N ARG A 65 3.16 4.64 -7.08
CA ARG A 65 2.63 4.23 -5.77
C ARG A 65 3.63 4.62 -4.69
N GLY A 66 3.14 5.30 -3.65
CA GLY A 66 3.94 5.71 -2.51
C GLY A 66 4.39 4.54 -1.63
N PRO A 67 4.95 4.82 -0.45
CA PRO A 67 5.14 3.79 0.55
C PRO A 67 3.80 3.10 0.87
N ALA A 68 3.85 1.80 1.18
CA ALA A 68 2.68 1.08 1.67
C ALA A 68 2.12 1.77 2.92
N TYR A 69 0.89 2.26 2.83
CA TYR A 69 0.28 3.14 3.83
C TYR A 69 -1.24 2.97 3.86
N THR A 70 -1.80 3.01 5.07
CA THR A 70 -3.24 3.07 5.32
C THR A 70 -3.51 3.61 6.73
N GLU A 71 -4.64 4.29 6.87
CA GLU A 71 -5.25 4.68 8.15
C GLU A 71 -6.34 3.69 8.59
N LEU A 72 -6.59 2.66 7.78
CA LEU A 72 -7.61 1.64 7.99
C LEU A 72 -6.94 0.32 8.40
N SER A 73 -6.97 -0.01 9.69
CA SER A 73 -6.35 -1.22 10.22
C SER A 73 -7.05 -1.74 11.47
N LEU A 74 -6.92 -3.04 11.72
CA LEU A 74 -7.28 -3.68 12.98
C LEU A 74 -6.00 -4.08 13.69
N TYR A 75 -5.76 -3.53 14.87
CA TYR A 75 -4.53 -3.77 15.62
C TYR A 75 -4.75 -3.68 17.13
N ALA A 76 -3.91 -4.35 17.92
CA ALA A 76 -3.86 -4.20 19.36
C ALA A 76 -2.60 -3.44 19.79
N LYS A 77 -2.74 -2.63 20.84
CA LYS A 77 -1.64 -1.87 21.46
C LYS A 77 -1.76 -1.88 22.97
N ILE A 78 -0.65 -1.61 23.65
CA ILE A 78 -0.67 -1.24 25.06
C ILE A 78 -0.94 0.27 25.13
N ASP A 79 -1.94 0.67 25.91
CA ASP A 79 -2.27 2.08 26.13
C ASP A 79 -1.39 2.74 27.21
N SER A 80 -1.68 4.00 27.53
CA SER A 80 -0.91 4.76 28.54
C SER A 80 -1.06 4.22 29.97
N SER A 81 -2.11 3.45 30.25
CA SER A 81 -2.33 2.76 31.53
C SER A 81 -1.63 1.40 31.61
N GLY A 82 -1.06 0.92 30.50
CA GLY A 82 -0.47 -0.41 30.44
C GLY A 82 -1.47 -1.51 30.06
N GLU A 83 -2.69 -1.16 29.64
CA GLU A 83 -3.71 -2.14 29.26
C GLU A 83 -3.66 -2.47 27.77
N LEU A 84 -3.93 -3.74 27.45
CA LEU A 84 -4.03 -4.21 26.07
C LEU A 84 -5.41 -3.84 25.50
N VAL A 85 -5.42 -3.00 24.48
CA VAL A 85 -6.65 -2.55 23.80
C VAL A 85 -6.65 -2.93 22.33
N LEU A 86 -7.82 -3.33 21.81
CA LEU A 86 -8.04 -3.61 20.38
C LEU A 86 -8.64 -2.37 19.71
N ILE A 87 -8.04 -1.94 18.60
CA ILE A 87 -8.45 -0.77 17.82
C ILE A 87 -8.95 -1.24 16.46
N ASN A 88 -10.25 -1.05 16.18
CA ASN A 88 -10.85 -1.33 14.89
C ASN A 88 -11.04 -0.03 14.07
N ASP A 89 -10.10 0.25 13.18
CA ASP A 89 -10.14 1.36 12.24
C ASP A 89 -10.46 0.91 10.80
N LEU A 90 -10.83 -0.35 10.56
CA LEU A 90 -11.04 -0.89 9.20
C LEU A 90 -12.18 -0.21 8.42
N GLY A 91 -13.04 0.55 9.10
CA GLY A 91 -14.28 1.04 8.53
C GLY A 91 -15.24 -0.11 8.20
N ILE A 92 -15.22 -1.17 9.00
CA ILE A 92 -16.16 -2.29 8.91
C ILE A 92 -16.77 -2.49 10.30
N GLU A 93 -18.09 -2.55 10.36
CA GLU A 93 -18.83 -2.84 11.59
C GLU A 93 -18.70 -4.33 11.93
N LEU A 94 -17.88 -4.64 12.93
CA LEU A 94 -17.51 -6.02 13.29
C LEU A 94 -17.99 -6.46 14.68
N GLY A 95 -18.78 -5.63 15.37
CA GLY A 95 -19.20 -5.86 16.76
C GLY A 95 -18.50 -4.92 17.74
N ASN A 96 -18.75 -5.14 19.04
CA ASN A 96 -18.31 -4.25 20.11
C ASN A 96 -17.25 -4.88 21.03
N THR A 97 -17.16 -6.20 21.07
CA THR A 97 -16.13 -6.90 21.87
C THR A 97 -14.97 -7.37 20.99
N PRO A 98 -13.76 -7.54 21.56
CA PRO A 98 -12.63 -8.11 20.82
C PRO A 98 -12.94 -9.46 20.17
N GLU A 99 -13.66 -10.33 20.86
CA GLU A 99 -14.06 -11.67 20.38
C GLU A 99 -14.99 -11.58 19.18
N GLU A 100 -16.01 -10.71 19.24
CA GLU A 100 -16.92 -10.45 18.12
C GLU A 100 -16.13 -9.91 16.92
N ILE A 101 -15.29 -8.90 17.14
CA ILE A 101 -14.54 -8.24 16.07
C ILE A 101 -13.63 -9.23 15.34
N LEU A 102 -12.86 -10.02 16.10
CA LEU A 102 -11.92 -11.00 15.53
C LEU A 102 -12.65 -12.15 14.84
N SER A 103 -13.70 -12.69 15.45
CA SER A 103 -14.48 -13.79 14.90
C SER A 103 -15.21 -13.39 13.62
N ASN A 104 -15.88 -12.22 13.63
CA ASN A 104 -16.60 -11.72 12.47
C ASN A 104 -15.66 -11.36 11.32
N LEU A 105 -14.48 -10.81 11.63
CA LEU A 105 -13.48 -10.56 10.61
C LEU A 105 -12.96 -11.87 10.02
N GLN A 106 -12.54 -12.84 10.85
CA GLN A 106 -11.96 -14.11 10.39
C GLN A 106 -12.95 -14.93 9.55
N SER A 107 -14.22 -14.96 9.91
CA SER A 107 -15.25 -15.72 9.20
C SER A 107 -15.90 -14.95 8.05
N GLN A 108 -15.48 -13.70 7.81
CA GLN A 108 -16.15 -12.77 6.90
C GLN A 108 -17.66 -12.62 7.20
N ASN A 109 -18.03 -12.65 8.47
CA ASN A 109 -19.41 -12.49 8.93
C ASN A 109 -19.82 -11.01 8.98
N TYR A 110 -19.81 -10.37 7.81
CA TYR A 110 -20.31 -9.02 7.57
C TYR A 110 -20.72 -8.87 6.11
N ASN A 111 -21.67 -7.99 5.84
CA ASN A 111 -22.18 -7.71 4.51
C ASN A 111 -21.71 -6.35 3.98
N LYS A 112 -22.17 -5.99 2.77
CA LYS A 112 -21.79 -4.73 2.10
C LYS A 112 -22.24 -3.49 2.86
N ASP A 113 -23.38 -3.54 3.55
CA ASP A 113 -23.95 -2.40 4.26
C ASP A 113 -23.14 -2.06 5.53
N GLN A 114 -22.44 -3.05 6.08
CA GLN A 114 -21.52 -2.91 7.21
C GLN A 114 -20.14 -2.38 6.82
N ILE A 115 -19.83 -2.31 5.53
CA ILE A 115 -18.59 -1.73 5.01
C ILE A 115 -18.80 -0.23 4.81
N LYS A 116 -18.11 0.60 5.60
CA LYS A 116 -18.12 2.05 5.48
C LYS A 116 -16.89 2.54 4.73
N PHE A 117 -17.00 3.75 4.19
CA PHE A 117 -15.92 4.47 3.50
C PHE A 117 -15.69 5.80 4.23
N PRO A 118 -15.04 5.78 5.41
CA PRO A 118 -14.76 7.00 6.15
C PRO A 118 -13.77 7.89 5.37
N ASN A 119 -13.67 9.16 5.76
CA ASN A 119 -12.65 10.08 5.24
C ASN A 119 -11.27 9.73 5.85
N LYS A 120 -10.75 8.57 5.47
CA LYS A 120 -9.46 8.00 5.88
C LYS A 120 -8.76 7.43 4.64
N LEU A 121 -7.45 7.48 4.66
CA LEU A 121 -6.62 7.05 3.54
C LEU A 121 -6.39 5.55 3.55
N ALA A 122 -6.56 4.89 2.40
CA ALA A 122 -6.20 3.48 2.20
C ALA A 122 -4.95 3.31 1.30
N SER A 123 -4.30 4.42 0.96
CA SER A 123 -3.05 4.51 0.21
C SER A 123 -2.44 5.93 0.31
N ASP A 124 -1.19 6.10 -0.11
CA ASP A 124 -0.57 7.43 -0.25
C ASP A 124 -1.02 8.11 -1.56
N ASN A 125 -2.05 8.95 -1.46
CA ASN A 125 -2.65 9.68 -2.58
C ASN A 125 -1.86 10.93 -3.04
N GLU A 126 -0.89 11.40 -2.26
CA GLU A 126 -0.10 12.60 -2.57
C GLU A 126 1.26 12.26 -3.21
N TYR A 127 1.67 10.99 -3.16
CA TYR A 127 2.99 10.57 -3.61
C TYR A 127 3.27 10.93 -5.06
N GLU A 128 2.26 10.84 -5.92
CA GLU A 128 2.41 11.13 -7.35
C GLU A 128 2.82 12.59 -7.62
N GLN A 129 2.35 13.52 -6.78
CA GLN A 129 2.76 14.92 -6.85
C GLN A 129 4.17 15.09 -6.27
N ARG A 130 4.44 14.45 -5.13
CA ARG A 130 5.71 14.57 -4.40
C ARG A 130 6.89 13.99 -5.16
N VAL A 131 6.73 12.84 -5.80
CA VAL A 131 7.79 12.23 -6.61
C VAL A 131 8.10 13.09 -7.84
N ARG A 132 7.17 13.97 -8.24
CA ARG A 132 7.32 14.91 -9.35
C ARG A 132 7.99 16.23 -9.00
N ASP A 133 8.03 16.57 -7.72
CA ASP A 133 8.66 17.78 -7.25
C ASP A 133 10.19 17.61 -7.17
N ILE A 134 10.86 17.86 -8.30
CA ILE A 134 12.32 17.74 -8.41
C ILE A 134 13.08 18.89 -7.75
N GLU A 135 12.40 19.99 -7.44
CA GLU A 135 12.98 21.17 -6.79
C GLU A 135 12.85 21.09 -5.26
N ALA A 136 12.08 20.13 -4.73
CA ALA A 136 11.96 19.89 -3.31
C ALA A 136 13.32 19.62 -2.65
N SER A 137 13.57 20.30 -1.54
CA SER A 137 14.76 20.09 -0.71
C SER A 137 14.67 18.85 0.20
N THR A 138 13.57 18.09 0.12
CA THR A 138 13.32 16.89 0.93
C THR A 138 13.15 15.65 0.07
N PRO A 139 13.58 14.45 0.54
CA PRO A 139 13.36 13.21 -0.20
C PRO A 139 11.88 12.93 -0.46
N SER A 140 11.58 12.30 -1.59
CA SER A 140 10.20 11.91 -1.96
C SER A 140 9.58 10.90 -0.98
N ARG A 141 10.39 10.03 -0.37
CA ARG A 141 9.97 9.10 0.68
C ARG A 141 11.14 8.66 1.55
N PHE A 142 10.88 8.45 2.83
CA PHE A 142 11.81 7.91 3.83
C PHE A 142 11.01 7.40 5.03
N ASN A 143 11.57 6.47 5.83
CA ASN A 143 10.81 5.76 6.86
C ASN A 143 10.31 6.67 8.01
N ALA A 144 11.08 7.70 8.35
CA ALA A 144 10.75 8.64 9.42
C ALA A 144 9.83 9.79 8.95
N ASP A 145 9.21 9.68 7.78
CA ASP A 145 8.27 10.68 7.28
C ASP A 145 6.98 10.65 8.11
N LYS A 146 6.81 11.66 8.98
CA LYS A 146 5.66 11.77 9.89
C LYS A 146 4.31 11.74 9.18
N ARG A 147 4.25 12.12 7.90
CA ARG A 147 3.02 12.06 7.09
C ARG A 147 2.55 10.63 6.83
N ARG A 148 3.42 9.64 7.01
CA ARG A 148 3.16 8.22 6.75
C ARG A 148 3.31 7.34 7.98
N LEU A 149 3.21 7.93 9.17
CA LEU A 149 3.17 7.21 10.45
C LEU A 149 1.76 7.34 11.04
N TYR A 150 0.98 6.26 11.02
CA TYR A 150 -0.37 6.23 11.57
C TYR A 150 -0.81 4.80 11.87
N GLY A 151 -1.33 4.54 13.08
CA GLY A 151 -1.87 3.22 13.45
C GLY A 151 -0.88 2.08 13.17
N ALA A 152 -1.22 1.22 12.22
CA ALA A 152 -0.36 0.13 11.73
C ALA A 152 0.77 0.60 10.77
N SER A 153 0.57 1.69 10.03
CA SER A 153 1.54 2.19 9.05
C SER A 153 2.79 2.74 9.72
N GLY A 154 3.94 2.15 9.38
CA GLY A 154 5.23 2.49 9.96
C GLY A 154 5.40 2.08 11.44
N CYS A 155 4.56 1.18 11.96
CA CYS A 155 4.60 0.81 13.37
C CYS A 155 5.84 -0.01 13.77
N ALA A 156 6.53 -0.64 12.80
CA ALA A 156 7.72 -1.46 13.00
C ALA A 156 7.57 -2.51 14.14
N GLY A 157 6.37 -3.11 14.26
CA GLY A 157 6.08 -4.13 15.28
C GLY A 157 5.77 -3.58 16.68
N LYS A 158 5.65 -2.26 16.86
CA LYS A 158 5.24 -1.65 18.13
C LYS A 158 3.77 -1.90 18.49
N VAL A 159 2.97 -2.34 17.52
CA VAL A 159 1.58 -2.79 17.73
C VAL A 159 1.38 -4.15 17.06
N ALA A 160 0.45 -4.94 17.57
CA ALA A 160 0.07 -6.22 16.98
C ALA A 160 -1.00 -6.00 15.92
N VAL A 161 -0.63 -6.08 14.63
CA VAL A 161 -1.56 -5.83 13.51
C VAL A 161 -2.24 -7.13 13.08
N PHE A 162 -3.56 -7.16 13.09
CA PHE A 162 -4.38 -8.31 12.66
C PHE A 162 -4.74 -8.22 11.18
N ALA A 163 -5.14 -7.03 10.72
CA ALA A 163 -5.51 -6.79 9.33
C ALA A 163 -5.33 -5.33 8.93
N VAL A 164 -5.17 -5.10 7.62
CA VAL A 164 -5.09 -3.76 7.01
C VAL A 164 -6.05 -3.68 5.83
N ARG A 165 -6.70 -2.53 5.64
CA ARG A 165 -7.52 -2.25 4.46
C ARG A 165 -6.80 -1.30 3.53
N LEU A 166 -6.67 -1.67 2.26
CA LEU A 166 -5.81 -0.98 1.30
C LEU A 166 -6.51 -0.80 -0.04
N ASP A 167 -6.19 0.29 -0.74
CA ASP A 167 -6.56 0.46 -2.14
C ASP A 167 -5.77 -0.49 -3.04
N THR A 168 -6.40 -0.85 -4.16
CA THR A 168 -5.74 -1.50 -5.29
C THR A 168 -5.93 -0.63 -6.52
N TYR A 169 -5.28 -0.98 -7.63
CA TYR A 169 -5.21 -0.09 -8.79
C TYR A 169 -5.64 -0.80 -10.07
N PRO A 170 -6.25 -0.11 -11.05
CA PRO A 170 -6.48 -0.69 -12.36
C PRO A 170 -5.17 -1.19 -12.97
N LYS A 171 -5.24 -2.36 -13.61
CA LYS A 171 -4.10 -2.90 -14.35
C LYS A 171 -3.83 -2.02 -15.58
N PRO A 172 -2.56 -1.72 -15.92
CA PRO A 172 -2.24 -1.04 -17.16
C PRO A 172 -2.57 -1.92 -18.36
N GLU A 173 -3.18 -1.33 -19.40
CA GLU A 173 -3.54 -2.04 -20.64
C GLU A 173 -2.31 -2.59 -21.38
N ARG A 174 -1.18 -1.88 -21.29
CA ARG A 174 0.08 -2.21 -21.97
C ARG A 174 1.27 -1.89 -21.09
N ASN A 175 2.20 -2.84 -21.02
CA ASN A 175 3.48 -2.68 -20.35
C ASN A 175 4.61 -2.91 -21.34
N GLN A 176 5.63 -2.05 -21.31
CA GLN A 176 6.84 -2.19 -22.11
C GLN A 176 8.07 -1.91 -21.25
N VAL A 177 9.10 -2.74 -21.41
CA VAL A 177 10.39 -2.57 -20.71
C VAL A 177 11.41 -2.01 -21.68
N PHE A 178 12.08 -0.93 -21.28
CA PHE A 178 13.18 -0.33 -22.02
C PHE A 178 14.48 -0.57 -21.24
N TYR A 179 15.47 -1.19 -21.89
CA TYR A 179 16.79 -1.38 -21.31
C TYR A 179 17.70 -0.21 -21.71
N ILE A 180 18.16 0.56 -20.74
CA ILE A 180 18.96 1.77 -20.95
C ILE A 180 20.32 1.56 -20.29
N GLY A 181 21.39 1.61 -21.09
CA GLY A 181 22.78 1.53 -20.62
C GLY A 181 23.55 2.82 -20.95
N THR A 182 24.32 3.32 -20.00
CA THR A 182 25.20 4.49 -20.20
C THR A 182 26.36 4.44 -19.21
N ASN A 183 27.52 4.97 -19.62
CA ASN A 183 28.68 5.13 -18.74
C ASN A 183 28.69 6.49 -18.01
N SER A 184 27.63 7.31 -18.15
CA SER A 184 27.52 8.63 -17.53
C SER A 184 26.33 8.71 -16.57
N SER A 185 26.60 8.93 -15.28
CA SER A 185 25.55 9.15 -14.28
C SER A 185 24.67 10.37 -14.59
N LYS A 186 25.21 11.37 -15.30
CA LYS A 186 24.47 12.57 -15.71
C LYS A 186 23.31 12.25 -16.67
N VAL A 187 23.48 11.23 -17.53
CA VAL A 187 22.43 10.82 -18.47
C VAL A 187 21.24 10.22 -17.71
N LEU A 188 21.51 9.33 -16.74
CA LEU A 188 20.45 8.77 -15.89
C LEU A 188 19.74 9.84 -15.06
N GLY A 189 20.47 10.82 -14.53
CA GLY A 189 19.89 11.96 -13.82
C GLY A 189 18.94 12.78 -14.70
N ARG A 190 19.35 13.09 -15.93
CA ARG A 190 18.48 13.81 -16.89
C ARG A 190 17.24 13.02 -17.29
N ILE A 191 17.39 11.71 -17.50
CA ILE A 191 16.25 10.82 -17.75
C ILE A 191 15.30 10.88 -16.56
N ALA A 192 15.79 10.62 -15.34
CA ALA A 192 14.95 10.64 -14.15
C ALA A 192 14.20 11.97 -14.00
N SER A 193 14.90 13.11 -14.00
CA SER A 193 14.25 14.43 -13.89
C SER A 193 13.31 14.73 -15.06
N GLY A 194 13.72 14.39 -16.29
CA GLY A 194 12.93 14.62 -17.50
C GLY A 194 11.62 13.84 -17.53
N TYR A 195 11.63 12.56 -17.17
CA TYR A 195 10.42 11.74 -17.09
C TYR A 195 9.51 12.17 -15.93
N THR A 196 10.12 12.55 -14.81
CA THR A 196 9.40 13.05 -13.64
C THR A 196 8.63 14.34 -13.93
N VAL A 197 9.19 15.24 -14.76
CA VAL A 197 8.55 16.51 -15.18
C VAL A 197 7.61 16.34 -16.39
N SER A 198 7.95 15.49 -17.37
CA SER A 198 7.29 15.47 -18.70
C SER A 198 6.00 14.65 -18.80
N VAL A 199 5.60 13.88 -17.79
CA VAL A 199 4.34 13.09 -17.80
C VAL A 199 3.07 13.97 -17.72
N GLN A 200 3.19 15.30 -17.93
CA GLN A 200 2.05 16.17 -18.26
C GLN A 200 1.55 16.00 -19.71
N THR A 201 2.30 15.40 -20.64
CA THR A 201 1.82 15.16 -22.02
C THR A 201 2.38 13.86 -22.63
N SER A 202 1.49 13.04 -23.18
CA SER A 202 1.72 11.68 -23.70
C SER A 202 2.69 11.56 -24.89
N ALA A 203 3.48 12.59 -25.23
CA ALA A 203 4.14 12.70 -26.54
C ALA A 203 5.68 12.69 -26.54
N ASN A 204 6.38 12.72 -25.40
CA ASN A 204 7.80 13.12 -25.40
C ASN A 204 8.86 12.03 -25.13
N ILE A 205 8.51 10.74 -25.09
CA ILE A 205 9.48 9.65 -24.83
C ILE A 205 10.66 9.63 -25.82
N ARG A 206 10.45 10.00 -27.09
CA ARG A 206 11.52 10.02 -28.11
C ARG A 206 12.57 11.12 -27.91
N ARG A 207 12.26 12.19 -27.17
CA ARG A 207 13.10 13.39 -27.10
C ARG A 207 14.13 13.37 -25.96
N ILE A 208 13.95 12.47 -24.98
CA ILE A 208 14.82 12.36 -23.81
C ILE A 208 16.04 11.45 -24.09
N LEU A 209 15.96 10.59 -25.10
CA LEU A 209 16.98 9.58 -25.43
C LEU A 209 17.96 10.01 -26.53
N THR A 210 17.83 11.22 -27.07
CA THR A 210 18.72 11.83 -28.07
C THR A 210 19.34 13.10 -27.50
#